data_AF-A0A3A0AFS8-F1
#
_entry.id   AF-A0A3A0AFS8-F1
#
_cell.length_a   1.000
_cell.length_b   1.000
_cell.length_c   1.000
_cell.angle_alpha   90.00
_cell.angle_beta   90.00
_cell.angle_gamma   90.00
#
_symmetry.space_group_name_H-M   'P 1'
#
loop_
_entity.id
_entity.type
_entity.pdbx_description
1 polymer ?
#
loop_
_entity_poly.entity_id
_entity_poly.type
_entity_poly.pdbx_seq_one_letter_code
_entity_poly.pdbx_strand_id
1 'polypeptide(L)'
;MSHHRGAIRRFIAAMSLATLVTLLTAGLASAHEHRHVADDKYEMVVGFLTEPAVQNQVNGLDLRVAMHDEHAGEDDEGIPVEGLQNTLQAEVTFGGQTRQLELEPAFNAPGRYRAYFIPTAPGA
;
A
#
# COMPACT_ATOMS: atom_id res chain seq x y z
N MET A 1 49.90 9.63 -21.02
CA MET A 1 49.28 9.27 -19.73
C MET A 1 48.11 10.19 -19.29
N SER A 2 47.53 11.05 -20.16
CA SER A 2 46.45 12.00 -19.78
C SER A 2 45.04 11.55 -20.18
N HIS A 3 44.89 10.69 -21.20
CA HIS A 3 43.58 10.25 -21.71
C HIS A 3 42.80 9.36 -20.73
N HIS A 4 43.47 8.54 -19.91
CA HIS A 4 42.81 7.64 -18.95
C HIS A 4 42.14 8.40 -17.79
N ARG A 5 42.71 9.52 -17.34
CA ARG A 5 42.15 10.32 -16.24
C ARG A 5 40.85 11.04 -16.64
N GLY A 6 40.72 11.44 -17.91
CA GLY A 6 39.50 12.04 -18.45
C GLY A 6 38.37 11.02 -18.62
N ALA A 7 38.71 9.81 -19.10
CA ALA A 7 37.75 8.72 -19.25
C ALA A 7 37.16 8.26 -17.90
N ILE A 8 38.02 8.10 -16.88
CA ILE A 8 37.60 7.69 -15.53
C ILE A 8 36.66 8.72 -14.88
N ARG A 9 36.95 10.03 -15.02
CA ARG A 9 36.09 11.10 -14.48
C ARG A 9 34.70 11.13 -15.13
N ARG A 10 34.63 10.91 -16.44
CA ARG A 10 33.35 10.83 -17.17
C ARG A 10 32.55 9.59 -16.77
N PHE A 11 33.23 8.47 -16.54
CA PHE A 11 32.60 7.23 -16.10
C PHE A 11 31.99 7.36 -14.69
N ILE A 12 32.72 7.97 -13.76
CA ILE A 12 32.21 8.24 -12.40
C ILE A 12 31.01 9.19 -12.45
N ALA A 13 31.09 10.27 -13.22
CA ALA A 13 29.98 11.22 -13.35
C ALA A 13 28.72 10.56 -13.95
N ALA A 14 28.88 9.68 -14.96
CA ALA A 14 27.78 8.94 -15.54
C ALA A 14 27.14 7.95 -14.54
N MET A 15 27.95 7.25 -13.74
CA MET A 15 27.45 6.38 -12.67
C MET A 15 26.70 7.17 -11.61
N SER A 16 27.25 8.28 -11.12
CA SER A 16 26.56 9.14 -10.14
C SER A 16 25.22 9.66 -10.66
N LEU A 17 25.18 10.09 -11.92
CA LEU A 17 23.95 10.57 -12.55
C LEU A 17 22.93 9.45 -12.73
N ALA A 18 23.36 8.26 -13.15
CA ALA A 18 22.47 7.10 -13.27
C ALA A 18 21.85 6.73 -11.92
N THR A 19 22.65 6.67 -10.84
CA THR A 19 22.15 6.40 -9.49
C THR A 19 21.16 7.46 -9.01
N LEU A 20 21.45 8.75 -9.27
CA LEU A 20 20.55 9.85 -8.89
C LEU A 20 19.22 9.77 -9.65
N VAL A 21 19.25 9.46 -10.94
CA VAL A 21 18.03 9.25 -11.74
C VAL A 21 17.21 8.08 -11.19
N THR A 22 17.84 6.97 -10.80
CA THR A 22 17.13 5.83 -10.21
C THR A 22 16.44 6.19 -8.88
N LEU A 23 17.12 6.97 -8.03
CA LEU A 23 16.56 7.46 -6.76
C LEU A 23 15.37 8.40 -6.98
N LEU A 24 15.41 9.24 -8.01
CA LEU A 24 14.32 10.16 -8.34
C LEU A 24 13.10 9.46 -8.95
N THR A 25 13.26 8.25 -9.48
CA THR A 25 12.15 7.42 -9.99
C THR A 25 11.57 6.46 -8.95
N ALA A 26 12.16 6.37 -7.76
CA ALA A 26 11.55 5.63 -6.66
C ALA A 26 10.30 6.38 -6.21
N GLY A 27 9.13 5.95 -6.66
CA GLY A 27 7.85 6.52 -6.22
C GLY A 27 7.72 6.43 -4.70
N LEU A 28 7.05 7.43 -4.10
CA LEU A 28 6.52 7.28 -2.74
C LEU A 28 5.50 6.15 -2.79
N ALA A 29 5.91 4.95 -2.39
CA ALA A 29 4.98 3.85 -2.22
C ALA A 29 4.13 4.16 -0.99
N SER A 30 3.00 4.84 -1.21
CA SER A 30 1.93 4.82 -0.21
C SER A 30 1.42 3.39 -0.20
N ALA A 31 1.85 2.64 0.81
CA ALA A 31 1.51 1.23 0.92
C ALA A 31 0.03 1.05 1.30
N HIS A 32 -0.54 2.07 1.94
CA HIS A 32 -1.97 2.24 2.18
C HIS A 32 -2.57 3.27 1.21
N GLU A 33 -3.75 2.95 0.70
CA GLU A 33 -4.61 3.85 -0.07
C GLU A 33 -5.69 4.43 0.85
N HIS A 34 -5.82 5.76 0.85
CA HIS A 34 -6.90 6.46 1.56
C HIS A 34 -8.00 6.85 0.59
N ARG A 35 -9.26 6.65 0.99
CA ARG A 35 -10.42 7.04 0.20
C ARG A 35 -11.56 7.51 1.06
N HIS A 36 -12.05 8.71 0.78
CA HIS A 36 -13.34 9.18 1.28
C HIS A 36 -14.48 8.59 0.44
N VAL A 37 -15.53 8.13 1.11
CA VAL A 37 -16.71 7.51 0.49
C VAL A 37 -18.00 8.01 1.15
N ALA A 38 -19.12 7.83 0.44
CA ALA A 38 -20.46 8.23 0.90
C ALA A 38 -20.53 9.72 1.30
N ASP A 39 -20.23 10.61 0.33
CA ASP A 39 -20.22 12.07 0.50
C ASP A 39 -19.33 12.53 1.67
N ASP A 40 -18.07 12.07 1.65
CA ASP A 40 -17.04 12.33 2.67
C ASP A 40 -17.44 11.93 4.09
N LYS A 41 -18.42 11.04 4.27
CA LYS A 41 -18.84 10.58 5.60
C LYS A 41 -17.87 9.57 6.21
N TYR A 42 -17.22 8.74 5.39
CA TYR A 42 -16.30 7.71 5.87
C TYR A 42 -14.96 7.81 5.17
N GLU A 43 -13.90 7.56 5.93
CA GLU A 43 -12.58 7.27 5.39
C GLU A 43 -12.37 5.75 5.39
N MET A 44 -11.97 5.22 4.23
CA MET A 44 -11.46 3.87 4.08
C MET A 44 -9.96 3.93 3.86
N VAL A 45 -9.21 3.16 4.63
CA VAL A 45 -7.77 2.95 4.41
C VAL A 45 -7.52 1.49 4.07
N VAL A 46 -6.95 1.25 2.90
CA VAL A 46 -6.79 -0.07 2.30
C VAL A 46 -5.31 -0.34 2.07
N GLY A 47 -4.78 -1.44 2.60
CA GLY A 47 -3.38 -1.83 2.45
C GLY A 47 -3.17 -3.34 2.48
N PHE A 48 -1.91 -3.76 2.61
CA PHE A 48 -1.56 -5.15 2.85
C PHE A 48 -1.24 -5.40 4.33
N LEU A 49 -1.53 -6.61 4.83
CA LEU A 49 -1.18 -7.01 6.21
C LEU A 49 0.33 -7.00 6.48
N THR A 50 1.14 -7.22 5.45
CA THR A 50 2.60 -7.15 5.53
C THR A 50 3.16 -6.54 4.27
N GLU A 51 4.04 -5.56 4.42
CA GLU A 51 4.53 -4.74 3.33
C GLU A 51 6.07 -4.85 3.22
N PRO A 52 6.61 -5.10 2.01
CA PRO A 52 5.91 -5.30 0.75
C PRO A 52 5.17 -6.65 0.68
N ALA A 53 4.16 -6.75 -0.18
CA ALA A 53 3.53 -8.03 -0.47
C ALA A 53 4.47 -8.93 -1.26
N VAL A 54 5.01 -9.97 -0.60
CA VAL A 54 5.96 -10.91 -1.21
C VAL A 54 5.24 -12.13 -1.79
N GLN A 55 5.62 -12.50 -3.01
CA GLN A 55 5.13 -13.70 -3.67
C GLN A 55 5.38 -14.96 -2.82
N ASN A 56 4.39 -15.86 -2.77
CA ASN A 56 4.43 -17.13 -2.06
C ASN A 56 4.62 -17.01 -0.53
N GLN A 57 4.37 -15.83 0.04
CA GLN A 57 4.30 -15.61 1.49
C GLN A 57 2.85 -15.31 1.92
N VAL A 58 2.51 -15.64 3.16
CA VAL A 58 1.20 -15.29 3.72
C VAL A 58 1.06 -13.78 3.77
N ASN A 59 -0.07 -13.27 3.29
CA ASN A 59 -0.42 -11.87 3.35
C ASN A 59 -1.95 -11.71 3.39
N GLY A 60 -2.44 -10.49 3.14
CA GLY A 60 -3.86 -10.21 3.13
C GLY A 60 -4.18 -8.75 2.90
N LEU A 61 -5.47 -8.47 2.80
CA LEU A 61 -6.04 -7.13 2.92
C LEU A 61 -5.93 -6.68 4.38
N ASP A 62 -5.42 -5.47 4.60
CA ASP A 62 -5.70 -4.67 5.80
C ASP A 62 -6.68 -3.56 5.43
N LEU A 63 -7.79 -3.46 6.15
CA LEU A 63 -8.82 -2.45 5.91
C LEU A 63 -9.14 -1.74 7.22
N ARG A 64 -9.06 -0.42 7.25
CA ARG A 64 -9.64 0.43 8.30
C ARG A 64 -10.82 1.20 7.72
N VAL A 65 -11.92 1.28 8.48
CA VAL A 65 -13.06 2.14 8.17
C VAL A 65 -13.41 2.96 9.40
N ALA A 66 -13.43 4.28 9.22
CA ALA A 66 -13.81 5.24 10.25
C ALA A 66 -14.75 6.31 9.69
N MET A 67 -15.53 6.95 10.55
CA MET A 67 -16.19 8.20 10.20
C MET A 67 -15.13 9.25 9.95
N HIS A 68 -15.25 9.94 8.82
CA HIS A 68 -14.38 11.05 8.49
C HIS A 68 -14.75 12.25 9.36
N ASP A 69 -13.74 12.90 9.92
CA ASP A 69 -13.85 14.19 10.58
C ASP A 69 -12.97 15.18 9.80
N GLU A 70 -13.57 16.23 9.25
CA GLU A 70 -12.84 17.26 8.50
C GLU A 70 -11.90 18.09 9.40
N HIS A 71 -12.06 18.00 10.72
CA HIS A 71 -11.23 18.68 11.72
C HIS A 71 -10.19 17.76 12.37
N ALA A 72 -10.22 16.47 12.05
CA ALA A 72 -9.21 15.52 12.50
C ALA A 72 -7.83 15.90 11.94
N GLY A 73 -6.80 15.82 12.79
CA GLY A 73 -5.42 15.92 12.35
C GLY A 73 -5.00 14.68 11.56
N GLU A 74 -3.86 14.72 10.85
CA GLU A 74 -3.35 13.59 10.06
C GLU A 74 -3.16 12.29 10.88
N ASP A 75 -2.98 12.40 12.21
CA ASP A 75 -2.81 11.27 13.12
C ASP A 75 -4.11 10.78 13.78
N ASP A 76 -5.25 11.42 13.50
CA ASP A 76 -6.54 11.04 14.07
C ASP A 76 -7.18 9.93 13.23
N GLU A 77 -7.33 8.75 13.84
CA GLU A 77 -7.90 7.56 13.17
C GLU A 77 -9.44 7.63 13.03
N GLY A 78 -10.09 8.70 13.49
CA GLY A 78 -11.53 8.92 13.40
C GLY A 78 -12.36 7.97 14.29
N ILE A 79 -13.69 8.05 14.19
CA ILE A 79 -14.59 7.17 14.94
C ILE A 79 -14.71 5.83 14.20
N PRO A 80 -14.31 4.69 14.79
CA PRO A 80 -14.29 3.41 14.09
C PRO A 80 -15.69 2.92 13.71
N VAL A 81 -15.81 2.30 12.54
CA VAL A 81 -17.06 1.67 12.07
C VAL A 81 -16.96 0.16 12.16
N GLU A 82 -17.68 -0.43 13.11
CA GLU A 82 -17.70 -1.88 13.39
C GLU A 82 -18.83 -2.63 12.66
N GLY A 83 -18.75 -3.96 12.60
CA GLY A 83 -19.80 -4.82 12.06
C GLY A 83 -19.85 -4.95 10.53
N LEU A 84 -18.82 -4.49 9.81
CA LEU A 84 -18.81 -4.45 8.35
C LEU A 84 -18.49 -5.79 7.66
N GLN A 85 -18.03 -6.79 8.41
CA GLN A 85 -17.59 -8.09 7.87
C GLN A 85 -18.67 -8.85 7.08
N ASN A 86 -19.95 -8.59 7.39
CA ASN A 86 -21.10 -9.20 6.72
C ASN A 86 -21.80 -8.26 5.74
N THR A 87 -21.32 -7.02 5.59
CA THR A 87 -21.94 -5.99 4.75
C THR A 87 -21.07 -5.56 3.58
N LEU A 88 -19.74 -5.62 3.74
CA LEU A 88 -18.78 -5.33 2.69
C LEU A 88 -18.36 -6.61 1.98
N GLN A 89 -18.18 -6.51 0.68
CA GLN A 89 -17.52 -7.53 -0.13
C GLN A 89 -16.13 -7.00 -0.50
N ALA A 90 -15.12 -7.84 -0.31
CA ALA A 90 -13.74 -7.54 -0.65
C ALA A 90 -13.24 -8.51 -1.71
N GLU A 91 -12.43 -8.02 -2.63
CA GLU A 91 -11.83 -8.82 -3.70
C GLU A 91 -10.37 -8.42 -3.89
N VAL A 92 -9.54 -9.39 -4.26
CA VAL A 92 -8.20 -9.14 -4.79
C VAL A 92 -8.18 -9.50 -6.26
N THR A 93 -7.64 -8.60 -7.10
CA THR A 93 -7.54 -8.81 -8.55
C THR A 93 -6.10 -8.63 -9.02
N PHE A 94 -5.62 -9.59 -9.82
CA PHE A 94 -4.32 -9.51 -10.48
C PHE A 94 -4.37 -10.20 -11.84
N GLY A 95 -3.83 -9.56 -12.88
CA GLY A 95 -3.74 -10.17 -14.21
C GLY A 95 -5.09 -10.63 -14.80
N GLY A 96 -6.19 -9.95 -14.47
CA GLY A 96 -7.55 -10.31 -14.89
C GLY A 96 -8.17 -11.48 -14.12
N GLN A 97 -7.49 -12.02 -13.11
CA GLN A 97 -8.03 -12.99 -12.16
C GLN A 97 -8.51 -12.26 -10.90
N THR A 98 -9.71 -12.61 -10.43
CA THR A 98 -10.32 -12.03 -9.24
C THR A 98 -10.62 -13.14 -8.23
N ARG A 99 -10.36 -12.86 -6.96
CA ARG A 99 -10.69 -13.74 -5.85
C ARG A 99 -11.45 -12.96 -4.78
N GLN A 100 -12.60 -13.48 -4.36
CA GLN A 100 -13.32 -12.97 -3.21
C GLN A 100 -12.55 -13.27 -1.92
N LEU A 101 -12.57 -12.29 -1.03
CA LEU A 101 -11.92 -12.31 0.26
C LEU A 101 -12.97 -12.36 1.37
N GLU A 102 -12.75 -13.26 2.32
CA GLU A 102 -13.57 -13.33 3.53
C GLU A 102 -13.03 -12.32 4.54
N LEU A 103 -13.82 -11.29 4.81
CA LEU A 103 -13.46 -10.20 5.69
C LEU A 103 -13.72 -10.58 7.15
N GLU A 104 -12.74 -10.39 8.01
CA GLU A 104 -12.81 -10.69 9.44
C GLU A 104 -12.47 -9.44 10.27
N PRO A 105 -13.18 -9.15 11.37
CA PRO A 105 -12.76 -8.10 12.30
C PRO A 105 -11.38 -8.38 12.90
N ALA A 106 -10.54 -7.35 13.00
CA ALA A 106 -9.24 -7.45 13.64
C ALA A 106 -9.38 -7.47 15.18
N PHE A 107 -8.69 -8.40 15.84
CA PHE A 107 -8.71 -8.51 17.29
C PHE A 107 -8.15 -7.25 17.96
N ASN A 108 -8.90 -6.69 18.93
CA ASN A 108 -8.56 -5.47 19.67
C ASN A 108 -8.24 -4.25 18.79
N ALA A 109 -8.79 -4.18 17.57
CA ALA A 109 -8.64 -3.05 16.68
C ALA A 109 -10.00 -2.68 16.06
N PRO A 110 -10.85 -1.92 16.79
CA PRO A 110 -12.16 -1.49 16.31
C PRO A 110 -12.06 -0.78 14.95
N GLY A 111 -13.03 -1.04 14.07
CA GLY A 111 -13.04 -0.49 12.71
C GLY A 111 -11.97 -1.05 11.76
N ARG A 112 -11.11 -1.97 12.21
CA ARG A 112 -10.17 -2.68 11.34
C ARG A 112 -10.66 -4.09 11.00
N TYR A 113 -10.36 -4.48 9.78
CA TYR A 113 -10.75 -5.76 9.19
C TYR A 113 -9.60 -6.33 8.38
N ARG A 114 -9.57 -7.65 8.27
CA ARG A 114 -8.51 -8.40 7.58
C ARG A 114 -9.10 -9.47 6.69
N ALA A 115 -8.37 -9.83 5.66
CA ALA A 115 -8.70 -10.96 4.80
C ALA A 115 -7.40 -11.58 4.30
N TYR A 116 -7.22 -12.88 4.44
CA TYR A 116 -5.95 -13.53 4.12
C TYR A 116 -5.92 -14.06 2.68
N PHE A 117 -4.77 -13.88 2.02
CA PHE A 117 -4.45 -14.56 0.76
C PHE A 117 -2.92 -14.71 0.61
N ILE A 118 -2.50 -15.58 -0.29
CA ILE A 118 -1.07 -15.73 -0.64
C ILE A 118 -0.89 -15.14 -2.03
N PRO A 119 -0.10 -14.07 -2.22
CA PRO A 119 0.21 -13.56 -3.54
C PRO A 119 0.90 -14.64 -4.38
N THR A 120 0.39 -14.91 -5.58
CA THR A 120 0.89 -15.99 -6.45
C THR A 120 1.81 -15.49 -7.55
N ALA A 121 1.90 -14.17 -7.74
CA ALA A 121 2.76 -13.51 -8.71
C ALA A 121 3.34 -12.21 -8.11
N PRO A 122 4.52 -11.75 -8.58
CA PRO A 122 5.02 -10.41 -8.25
C PRO A 122 4.07 -9.32 -8.78
N GLY A 123 3.90 -8.27 -7.98
CA GLY A 123 3.30 -7.00 -8.43
C GLY A 123 4.24 -6.22 -9.35
N ALA A 124 3.71 -5.18 -9.99
CA ALA A 124 4.47 -4.23 -10.82
C ALA A 124 5.00 -3.08 -9.97
#